data_AF-A0A940CRE2-F1
#
_entry.id   AF-A0A940CRE2-F1
#
_cell.length_a   1.000
_cell.length_b   1.000
_cell.length_c   1.000
_cell.angle_alpha   90.00
_cell.angle_beta   90.00
_cell.angle_gamma   90.00
#
_symmetry.space_group_name_H-M   'P 1'
#
loop_
_entity.id
_entity.type
_entity.pdbx_description
1 polymer ?
#
loop_
_entity_poly.entity_id
_entity_poly.type
_entity_poly.pdbx_seq_one_letter_code
_entity_poly.pdbx_strand_id
1 'polypeptide(L)'
;MEQRRNPFAKGMAVKPGPRGPGIEARDFSGRAWELLQALCESGGLTTGAAAMAVNCSRQTASNGMKTLWYAGMAEWYDVQSTVGMFRLWLPVEARPPRDAQEACRMAVLGLCYSLAKHEVPGFRWQLTRNGKSHAMATLEFHGQNGPERWLVDAPRTEQEPTATADLYIFPTETEAKEMTPAGKRYTTDELLLEPGKLSEKIFWGKL
;
A
#
# COMPACT_ATOMS: atom_id res chain seq x y z
N MET A 1 -13.15 -1.33 -24.38
CA MET A 1 -12.09 -1.56 -23.39
C MET A 1 -12.79 -1.60 -22.05
N GLU A 2 -12.94 -2.78 -21.45
CA GLU A 2 -13.62 -2.91 -20.16
C GLU A 2 -12.71 -2.26 -19.09
N GLN A 3 -13.15 -1.16 -18.49
CA GLN A 3 -12.44 -0.53 -17.38
C GLN A 3 -12.18 -1.62 -16.33
N ARG A 4 -10.89 -1.92 -16.09
CA ARG A 4 -10.50 -2.82 -15.01
C ARG A 4 -10.98 -2.18 -13.72
N ARG A 5 -12.06 -2.73 -13.16
CA ARG A 5 -12.63 -2.24 -11.91
C ARG A 5 -11.58 -2.34 -10.81
N ASN A 6 -11.17 -1.19 -10.30
CA ASN A 6 -10.13 -1.07 -9.28
C ASN A 6 -10.63 -1.56 -7.90
N PRO A 7 -10.06 -2.64 -7.33
CA PRO A 7 -10.51 -3.23 -6.06
C PRO A 7 -10.20 -2.37 -4.83
N PHE A 8 -9.42 -1.29 -4.98
CA PHE A 8 -9.05 -0.41 -3.87
C PHE A 8 -9.81 0.91 -3.90
N ALA A 9 -10.72 1.12 -4.85
CA ALA A 9 -11.39 2.41 -5.04
C ALA A 9 -12.30 2.77 -3.86
N LYS A 10 -13.10 1.82 -3.37
CA LYS A 10 -14.05 2.03 -2.28
C LYS A 10 -14.21 0.78 -1.43
N GLY A 11 -13.82 0.86 -0.16
CA GLY A 11 -14.02 -0.18 0.83
C GLY A 11 -15.46 -0.21 1.36
N MET A 12 -16.01 -1.40 1.52
CA MET A 12 -17.38 -1.66 2.00
C MET A 12 -17.39 -2.32 3.37
N ALA A 13 -16.52 -3.32 3.58
CA ALA A 13 -16.40 -4.04 4.86
C ALA A 13 -14.98 -4.54 5.06
N VAL A 14 -14.58 -4.70 6.32
CA VAL A 14 -13.29 -5.27 6.70
C VAL A 14 -13.50 -6.26 7.84
N LYS A 15 -12.89 -7.44 7.73
CA LYS A 15 -12.98 -8.48 8.75
C LYS A 15 -11.58 -9.05 9.03
N PRO A 16 -11.16 -9.17 10.30
CA PRO A 16 -9.94 -9.88 10.62
C PRO A 16 -10.05 -11.35 10.22
N GLY A 17 -8.97 -11.90 9.69
CA GLY A 17 -8.80 -13.33 9.54
C GLY A 17 -8.71 -14.04 10.89
N PRO A 18 -8.78 -15.39 10.89
CA PRO A 18 -8.45 -16.17 12.08
C PRO A 18 -7.04 -15.80 12.57
N ARG A 19 -6.86 -15.73 13.89
CA ARG A 19 -5.53 -15.57 14.47
C ARG A 19 -4.65 -16.76 14.11
N GLY A 20 -3.38 -16.48 13.86
CA GLY A 20 -2.38 -17.51 13.66
C GLY A 20 -2.24 -18.39 14.91
N PRO A 21 -1.92 -19.68 14.75
CA PRO A 21 -1.74 -20.59 15.87
C PRO A 21 -0.56 -20.23 16.78
N GLY A 22 0.36 -19.34 16.36
CA GLY A 22 1.41 -18.80 17.22
C GLY A 22 2.37 -19.87 17.75
N ILE A 23 2.76 -20.81 16.90
CA ILE A 23 3.60 -21.94 17.31
C ILE A 23 5.03 -21.44 17.52
N GLU A 24 5.59 -21.69 18.72
CA GLU A 24 6.94 -21.28 19.13
C GLU A 24 8.01 -21.66 18.09
N ALA A 25 8.92 -20.71 17.86
CA ALA A 25 10.17 -20.82 17.11
C ALA A 25 10.13 -21.76 15.88
N ARG A 26 9.68 -21.24 14.74
CA ARG A 26 9.96 -21.84 13.44
C ARG A 26 11.09 -21.09 12.74
N ASP A 27 12.02 -21.84 12.17
CA ASP A 27 12.94 -21.29 11.19
C ASP A 27 12.15 -20.80 9.97
N PHE A 28 12.19 -19.49 9.74
CA PHE A 28 11.61 -18.89 8.56
C PHE A 28 12.60 -19.02 7.40
N SER A 29 12.11 -19.43 6.23
CA SER A 29 12.91 -19.29 5.00
C SER A 29 13.35 -17.83 4.83
N GLY A 30 14.50 -17.59 4.20
CA GLY A 30 14.99 -16.22 3.94
C GLY A 30 13.97 -15.33 3.22
N ARG A 31 13.10 -15.92 2.39
CA ARG A 31 12.00 -15.21 1.71
C ARG A 31 10.91 -14.73 2.68
N ALA A 32 10.57 -15.53 3.70
CA ALA A 32 9.60 -15.11 4.70
C ALA A 32 10.14 -13.97 5.56
N TRP A 33 11.43 -13.95 5.87
CA TRP A 33 12.08 -12.84 6.55
C TRP A 33 12.02 -11.54 5.73
N GLU A 34 12.40 -11.58 4.45
CA GLU A 34 12.32 -10.40 3.57
C GLU A 34 10.88 -9.86 3.45
N LEU A 35 9.88 -10.76 3.39
CA LEU A 35 8.47 -10.38 3.38
C LEU A 35 8.05 -9.71 4.68
N LEU A 36 8.53 -10.19 5.84
CA LEU A 36 8.26 -9.56 7.13
C LEU A 36 8.88 -8.15 7.19
N GLN A 37 10.12 -7.99 6.73
CA GLN A 37 10.75 -6.66 6.66
C GLN A 37 9.95 -5.70 5.79
N ALA A 38 9.56 -6.13 4.58
CA ALA A 38 8.72 -5.32 3.70
C ALA A 38 7.36 -4.97 4.33
N LEU A 39 6.77 -5.91 5.07
CA LEU A 39 5.49 -5.71 5.76
C LEU A 39 5.60 -4.71 6.91
N CYS A 40 6.67 -4.79 7.71
CA CYS A 40 6.96 -3.86 8.80
C CYS A 40 7.27 -2.45 8.28
N GLU A 41 8.09 -2.33 7.23
CA GLU A 41 8.43 -1.05 6.62
C GLU A 41 7.21 -0.37 5.98
N SER A 42 6.42 -1.09 5.20
CA SER A 42 5.25 -0.54 4.51
C SER A 42 4.07 -0.23 5.44
N GLY A 43 3.95 -0.98 6.54
CA GLY A 43 2.81 -0.94 7.45
C GLY A 43 1.57 -1.71 6.95
N GLY A 44 1.62 -2.33 5.77
CA GLY A 44 0.58 -3.19 5.25
C GLY A 44 0.70 -3.46 3.75
N LEU A 45 0.49 -4.71 3.32
CA LEU A 45 0.64 -5.12 1.92
C LEU A 45 -0.46 -6.07 1.47
N THR A 46 -0.88 -5.96 0.21
CA THR A 46 -1.57 -7.07 -0.45
C THR A 46 -0.56 -8.14 -0.85
N THR A 47 -1.01 -9.39 -1.09
CA THR A 47 -0.10 -10.44 -1.58
C THR A 47 0.61 -10.05 -2.88
N GLY A 48 -0.06 -9.29 -3.77
CA GLY A 48 0.53 -8.79 -5.00
C GLY A 48 1.62 -7.75 -4.74
N ALA A 49 1.33 -6.75 -3.91
CA ALA A 49 2.30 -5.74 -3.52
C ALA A 49 3.51 -6.36 -2.79
N ALA A 50 3.29 -7.38 -1.95
CA ALA A 50 4.37 -8.09 -1.28
C ALA A 50 5.26 -8.86 -2.26
N ALA A 51 4.66 -9.55 -3.24
CA ALA A 51 5.38 -10.23 -4.30
C ALA A 51 6.26 -9.26 -5.09
N MET A 52 5.72 -8.08 -5.42
CA MET A 52 6.48 -7.00 -6.02
C MET A 52 7.63 -6.57 -5.12
N ALA A 53 7.38 -6.18 -3.86
CA ALA A 53 8.39 -5.63 -2.95
C ALA A 53 9.65 -6.51 -2.79
N VAL A 54 9.50 -7.84 -2.82
CA VAL A 54 10.62 -8.79 -2.68
C VAL A 54 11.01 -9.47 -3.99
N ASN A 55 10.50 -8.97 -5.12
CA ASN A 55 10.74 -9.49 -6.47
C ASN A 55 10.57 -11.02 -6.59
N CYS A 56 9.42 -11.53 -6.18
CA CYS A 56 9.11 -12.96 -6.25
C CYS A 56 7.73 -13.23 -6.86
N SER A 57 7.41 -14.51 -7.09
CA SER A 57 6.09 -14.88 -7.59
C SER A 57 5.00 -14.62 -6.54
N ARG A 58 3.76 -14.35 -6.98
CA ARG A 58 2.60 -14.22 -6.09
C ARG A 58 2.37 -15.48 -5.24
N GLN A 59 2.67 -16.66 -5.78
CA GLN A 59 2.58 -17.92 -5.05
C GLN A 59 3.62 -18.00 -3.92
N THR A 60 4.86 -17.60 -4.20
CA THR A 60 5.95 -17.54 -3.22
C THR A 60 5.61 -16.57 -2.09
N ALA A 61 5.15 -15.35 -2.43
CA ALA A 61 4.70 -14.37 -1.45
C ALA A 61 3.53 -14.90 -0.61
N SER A 62 2.55 -15.57 -1.23
CA SER A 62 1.42 -16.16 -0.51
C SER A 62 1.84 -17.23 0.49
N ASN A 63 2.76 -18.12 0.10
CA ASN A 63 3.29 -19.15 0.99
C ASN A 63 4.13 -18.55 2.12
N GLY A 64 4.93 -17.52 1.83
CA GLY A 64 5.69 -16.78 2.84
C GLY A 64 4.78 -16.09 3.87
N MET A 65 3.76 -15.36 3.42
CA MET A 65 2.79 -14.72 4.31
C MET A 65 2.02 -15.72 5.19
N LYS A 66 1.63 -16.88 4.63
CA LYS A 66 1.05 -17.97 5.42
C LYS A 66 2.03 -18.49 6.49
N THR A 67 3.31 -18.61 6.15
CA THR A 67 4.35 -19.04 7.10
C THR A 67 4.47 -18.06 8.26
N LEU A 68 4.50 -16.76 7.96
CA LEU A 68 4.52 -15.69 8.98
C LEU A 68 3.25 -15.72 9.85
N TRP A 69 2.09 -15.96 9.25
CA TRP A 69 0.84 -16.13 10.01
C TRP A 69 0.85 -17.35 10.90
N TYR A 70 1.32 -18.51 10.42
CA TYR A 70 1.45 -19.71 11.26
C TYR A 70 2.31 -19.47 12.50
N ALA A 71 3.33 -18.63 12.39
CA ALA A 71 4.18 -18.25 13.50
C ALA A 71 3.68 -17.05 14.31
N GLY A 72 2.53 -16.48 13.98
CA GLY A 72 1.99 -15.32 14.68
C GLY A 72 2.76 -14.02 14.46
N MET A 73 3.53 -13.89 13.37
CA MET A 73 4.26 -12.66 13.02
C MET A 73 3.47 -11.73 12.09
N ALA A 74 2.51 -12.28 11.36
CA ALA A 74 1.64 -11.53 10.48
C ALA A 74 0.19 -11.94 10.67
N GLU A 75 -0.71 -11.00 10.47
CA GLU A 75 -2.14 -11.22 10.40
C GLU A 75 -2.70 -10.68 9.09
N TRP A 76 -3.94 -11.03 8.79
CA TRP A 76 -4.61 -10.49 7.62
C TRP A 76 -6.02 -10.03 7.90
N TYR A 77 -6.48 -9.12 7.05
CA TYR A 77 -7.83 -8.62 7.00
C TYR A 77 -8.39 -8.88 5.61
N ASP A 78 -9.54 -9.54 5.56
CA ASP A 78 -10.30 -9.69 4.33
C ASP A 78 -11.13 -8.41 4.15
N VAL A 79 -10.86 -7.68 3.07
CA VAL A 79 -11.47 -6.40 2.74
C VAL A 79 -12.42 -6.60 1.57
N GLN A 80 -13.68 -6.26 1.77
CA GLN A 80 -14.67 -6.20 0.71
C GLN A 80 -14.69 -4.79 0.13
N SER A 81 -14.51 -4.69 -1.18
CA SER A 81 -14.68 -3.46 -1.95
C SER A 81 -15.97 -3.51 -2.77
N THR A 82 -16.29 -2.42 -3.45
CA THR A 82 -17.42 -2.36 -4.39
C THR A 82 -17.29 -3.32 -5.58
N VAL A 83 -16.10 -3.83 -5.87
CA VAL A 83 -15.83 -4.60 -7.10
C VAL A 83 -15.18 -5.96 -6.85
N GLY A 84 -14.92 -6.32 -5.59
CA GLY A 84 -14.34 -7.61 -5.22
C GLY A 84 -13.76 -7.63 -3.82
N MET A 85 -13.12 -8.74 -3.46
CA MET A 85 -12.44 -8.90 -2.17
C MET A 85 -10.93 -8.98 -2.37
N PHE A 86 -10.19 -8.41 -1.42
CA PHE A 86 -8.75 -8.59 -1.33
C PHE A 86 -8.32 -8.82 0.11
N ARG A 87 -7.08 -9.31 0.26
CA ARG A 87 -6.46 -9.52 1.56
C ARG A 87 -5.38 -8.48 1.80
N LEU A 88 -5.51 -7.77 2.91
CA LEU A 88 -4.47 -6.89 3.44
C LEU A 88 -3.73 -7.61 4.56
N TRP A 89 -2.43 -7.78 4.39
CA TRP A 89 -1.54 -8.33 5.42
C TRP A 89 -0.95 -7.21 6.24
N LEU A 90 -0.81 -7.44 7.55
CA LEU A 90 -0.18 -6.52 8.50
C LEU A 90 0.79 -7.31 9.42
N PRO A 91 1.84 -6.66 9.96
CA PRO A 91 2.58 -7.23 11.09
C PRO A 91 1.64 -7.42 12.28
N VAL A 92 1.83 -8.47 13.08
CA VAL A 92 0.95 -8.77 14.22
C VAL A 92 0.88 -7.64 15.27
N GLU A 93 1.95 -6.86 15.38
CA GLU A 93 2.04 -5.72 16.31
C GLU A 93 1.41 -4.44 15.75
N ALA A 94 1.04 -4.42 14.47
CA ALA A 94 0.44 -3.26 13.85
C ALA A 94 -1.02 -3.11 14.29
N ARG A 95 -1.48 -1.87 14.37
CA ARG A 95 -2.89 -1.59 14.68
C ARG A 95 -3.81 -2.10 13.56
N PRO A 96 -4.97 -2.72 13.84
CA PRO A 96 -5.98 -3.05 12.83
C PRO A 96 -6.42 -1.82 12.01
N PRO A 97 -6.77 -1.94 10.72
CA PRO A 97 -7.47 -0.88 10.00
C PRO A 97 -8.78 -0.50 10.73
N ARG A 98 -9.06 0.79 10.84
CA ARG A 98 -10.28 1.31 11.49
C ARG A 98 -11.55 0.90 10.76
N ASP A 99 -11.49 0.91 9.44
CA ASP A 99 -12.59 0.58 8.55
C ASP A 99 -12.05 0.07 7.20
N ALA A 100 -12.97 -0.28 6.31
CA ALA A 100 -12.63 -0.78 4.98
C ALA A 100 -11.95 0.28 4.10
N GLN A 101 -12.24 1.56 4.29
CA GLN A 101 -11.63 2.63 3.51
C GLN A 101 -10.16 2.82 3.91
N GLU A 102 -9.85 2.82 5.21
CA GLU A 102 -8.47 2.81 5.69
C GLU A 102 -7.71 1.59 5.18
N ALA A 103 -8.33 0.42 5.14
CA ALA A 103 -7.71 -0.78 4.58
C ALA A 103 -7.39 -0.64 3.07
N CYS A 104 -8.30 -0.04 2.28
CA CYS A 104 -8.04 0.29 0.87
C CYS A 104 -6.90 1.31 0.70
N ARG A 105 -6.85 2.36 1.54
CA ARG A 105 -5.73 3.32 1.57
C ARG A 105 -4.40 2.62 1.82
N MET A 106 -4.35 1.77 2.84
CA MET A 106 -3.16 1.02 3.20
C MET A 106 -2.71 0.09 2.06
N ALA A 107 -3.64 -0.56 1.37
CA ALA A 107 -3.32 -1.45 0.24
C ALA A 107 -2.59 -0.72 -0.88
N VAL A 108 -3.03 0.50 -1.23
CA VAL A 108 -2.45 1.30 -2.31
C VAL A 108 -1.17 2.01 -1.89
N LEU A 109 -1.11 2.51 -0.66
CA LEU A 109 0.13 3.01 -0.08
C LEU A 109 1.20 1.91 -0.06
N GLY A 110 0.82 0.67 0.30
CA GLY A 110 1.69 -0.49 0.22
C GLY A 110 2.14 -0.83 -1.20
N LEU A 111 1.27 -0.67 -2.20
CA LEU A 111 1.63 -0.84 -3.61
C LEU A 111 2.64 0.23 -4.08
N CYS A 112 2.42 1.49 -3.70
CA CYS A 112 3.34 2.58 -3.98
C CYS A 112 4.71 2.34 -3.34
N TYR A 113 4.74 1.92 -2.06
CA TYR A 113 5.94 1.47 -1.38
C TYR A 113 6.66 0.36 -2.14
N SER A 114 5.95 -0.66 -2.60
CA SER A 114 6.55 -1.80 -3.31
C SER A 114 7.24 -1.39 -4.59
N LEU A 115 6.69 -0.41 -5.32
CA LEU A 115 7.34 0.16 -6.51
C LEU A 115 8.54 1.02 -6.12
N ALA A 116 8.38 1.90 -5.13
CA ALA A 116 9.47 2.76 -4.64
C ALA A 116 10.68 1.94 -4.15
N LYS A 117 10.45 0.77 -3.52
CA LYS A 117 11.52 -0.09 -2.99
C LYS A 117 12.51 -0.58 -4.03
N HIS A 118 12.08 -0.77 -5.28
CA HIS A 118 12.97 -1.18 -6.36
C HIS A 118 13.62 -0.02 -7.08
N GLU A 119 13.02 1.16 -7.00
CA GLU A 119 13.39 2.28 -7.85
C GLU A 119 14.18 3.36 -7.14
N VAL A 120 13.98 3.52 -5.82
CA VAL A 120 14.53 4.63 -5.05
C VAL A 120 15.53 4.09 -4.03
N PRO A 121 16.84 4.04 -4.37
CA PRO A 121 17.86 3.52 -3.47
C PRO A 121 17.89 4.28 -2.15
N GLY A 122 17.88 3.54 -1.04
CA GLY A 122 18.00 4.13 0.30
C GLY A 122 16.81 4.98 0.76
N PHE A 123 15.65 4.89 0.09
CA PHE A 123 14.45 5.59 0.55
C PHE A 123 14.04 5.14 1.95
N ARG A 124 13.38 6.04 2.68
CA ARG A 124 12.68 5.71 3.92
C ARG A 124 11.19 5.87 3.70
N TRP A 125 10.45 4.91 4.21
CA TRP A 125 9.00 4.91 4.19
C TRP A 125 8.46 4.89 5.62
N GLN A 126 7.45 5.70 5.88
CA GLN A 126 6.76 5.68 7.15
C GLN A 126 5.25 5.85 6.96
N LEU A 127 4.50 4.79 7.21
CA LEU A 127 3.05 4.85 7.30
C LEU A 127 2.62 5.49 8.63
N THR A 128 1.85 6.57 8.56
CA THR A 128 1.33 7.28 9.74
C THR A 128 -0.17 7.06 9.88
N ARG A 129 -0.58 6.59 11.06
CA ARG A 129 -1.97 6.24 11.41
C ARG A 129 -2.31 6.76 12.81
N ASN A 130 -2.47 8.06 12.96
CA ASN A 130 -2.59 8.70 14.28
C ASN A 130 -4.02 8.66 14.88
N GLY A 131 -4.93 7.84 14.34
CA GLY A 131 -6.31 7.67 14.83
C GLY A 131 -7.25 8.85 14.59
N LYS A 132 -6.71 10.06 14.43
CA LYS A 132 -7.44 11.30 14.11
C LYS A 132 -7.46 11.57 12.60
N SER A 133 -6.37 11.28 11.90
CA SER A 133 -6.23 11.43 10.45
C SER A 133 -6.37 10.08 9.73
N HIS A 134 -6.69 10.11 8.45
CA HIS A 134 -6.61 8.95 7.56
C HIS A 134 -5.17 8.44 7.46
N ALA A 135 -5.00 7.18 7.04
CA ALA A 135 -3.68 6.62 6.77
C ALA A 135 -3.01 7.38 5.62
N MET A 136 -1.79 7.85 5.86
CA MET A 136 -0.91 8.53 4.90
C MET A 136 0.51 7.97 5.06
N ALA A 137 1.36 8.16 4.07
CA ALA A 137 2.77 7.77 4.16
C ALA A 137 3.71 8.94 3.95
N THR A 138 4.87 8.90 4.58
CA THR A 138 6.01 9.77 4.24
C THR A 138 7.02 8.95 3.44
N LEU A 139 7.45 9.50 2.31
CA LEU A 139 8.52 8.99 1.47
C LEU A 139 9.70 9.98 1.54
N GLU A 140 10.81 9.56 2.15
CA GLU A 140 12.06 10.35 2.19
C GLU A 140 13.10 9.70 1.26
N PHE A 141 13.76 10.48 0.43
CA PHE A 141 14.74 9.97 -0.54
C PHE A 141 15.71 11.06 -1.01
N HIS A 142 16.74 10.68 -1.75
CA HIS A 142 17.64 11.64 -2.41
C HIS A 142 17.20 11.85 -3.86
N GLY A 143 16.58 12.99 -4.14
CA GLY A 143 16.22 13.42 -5.48
C GLY A 143 17.38 14.10 -6.20
N GLN A 144 17.12 14.57 -7.42
CA GLN A 144 18.12 15.24 -8.25
C GLN A 144 18.65 16.54 -7.62
N ASN A 145 17.82 17.21 -6.82
CA ASN A 145 18.15 18.48 -6.16
C ASN A 145 18.49 18.33 -4.68
N GLY A 146 18.77 17.10 -4.21
CA GLY A 146 19.11 16.80 -2.82
C GLY A 146 18.02 16.00 -2.08
N PRO A 147 18.05 15.99 -0.74
CA PRO A 147 17.06 15.27 0.07
C PRO A 147 15.65 15.80 -0.17
N GLU A 148 14.73 14.90 -0.49
CA GLU A 148 13.30 15.17 -0.66
C GLU A 148 12.50 14.38 0.37
N ARG A 149 11.38 14.98 0.79
CA ARG A 149 10.40 14.36 1.66
C ARG A 149 9.02 14.63 1.11
N TRP A 150 8.33 13.58 0.68
CA TRP A 150 6.97 13.67 0.14
C TRP A 150 5.98 13.08 1.13
N LEU A 151 4.92 13.83 1.42
CA LEU A 151 3.73 13.29 2.04
C LEU A 151 2.84 12.68 0.95
N VAL A 152 2.54 11.39 1.09
CA VAL A 152 1.72 10.62 0.15
C VAL A 152 0.34 10.40 0.76
N ASP A 153 -0.68 10.95 0.11
CA ASP A 153 -2.09 10.69 0.43
C ASP A 153 -2.71 9.81 -0.65
N ALA A 154 -3.60 8.92 -0.25
CA ALA A 154 -4.28 7.98 -1.13
C ALA A 154 -5.79 8.07 -0.92
N PRO A 155 -6.44 9.22 -1.18
CA PRO A 155 -7.88 9.34 -1.03
C PRO A 155 -8.60 8.24 -1.82
N ARG A 156 -9.61 7.65 -1.19
CA ARG A 156 -10.50 6.68 -1.83
C ARG A 156 -11.73 7.40 -2.34
N THR A 157 -12.55 6.76 -3.15
CA THR A 157 -13.76 7.38 -3.72
C THR A 157 -14.64 7.96 -2.60
N GLU A 158 -15.15 9.18 -2.83
CA GLU A 158 -15.93 10.01 -1.89
C GLU A 158 -15.12 10.54 -0.67
N GLN A 159 -13.79 10.47 -0.68
CA GLN A 159 -12.95 11.06 0.36
C GLN A 159 -12.20 12.28 -0.16
N GLU A 160 -12.21 13.35 0.64
CA GLU A 160 -11.46 14.56 0.34
C GLU A 160 -9.94 14.35 0.47
N PRO A 161 -9.14 14.86 -0.47
CA PRO A 161 -7.69 14.84 -0.39
C PRO A 161 -7.18 15.79 0.69
N THR A 162 -6.08 15.42 1.34
CA THR A 162 -5.41 16.28 2.31
C THR A 162 -4.60 17.35 1.58
N ALA A 163 -4.88 18.63 1.81
CA ALA A 163 -4.23 19.74 1.11
C ALA A 163 -2.69 19.81 1.25
N THR A 164 -2.14 19.21 2.31
CA THR A 164 -0.70 19.23 2.60
C THR A 164 0.10 18.12 1.91
N ALA A 165 -0.54 17.18 1.22
CA ALA A 165 0.18 16.10 0.55
C ALA A 165 0.94 16.60 -0.69
N ASP A 166 2.03 15.90 -1.03
CA ASP A 166 2.89 16.20 -2.17
C ASP A 166 2.60 15.28 -3.36
N LEU A 167 2.18 14.05 -3.05
CA LEU A 167 1.75 13.05 -4.01
C LEU A 167 0.37 12.49 -3.61
N TYR A 168 -0.57 12.53 -4.55
CA TYR A 168 -1.89 11.94 -4.39
C TYR A 168 -2.00 10.65 -5.21
N ILE A 169 -2.62 9.62 -4.62
CA ILE A 169 -2.97 8.38 -5.33
C ILE A 169 -4.49 8.26 -5.37
N PHE A 170 -5.06 8.50 -6.54
CA PHE A 170 -6.51 8.41 -6.75
C PHE A 170 -6.92 7.07 -7.33
N PRO A 171 -8.18 6.62 -7.12
CA PRO A 171 -8.64 5.37 -7.69
C PRO A 171 -8.67 5.38 -9.22
N THR A 172 -8.99 6.52 -9.84
CA THR A 172 -9.12 6.68 -11.29
C THR A 172 -8.43 7.95 -11.79
N GLU A 173 -8.15 8.00 -13.10
CA GLU A 173 -7.58 9.20 -13.74
C GLU A 173 -8.57 10.37 -13.74
N THR A 174 -9.87 10.10 -13.83
CA THR A 174 -10.92 11.13 -13.74
C THR A 174 -10.89 11.82 -12.38
N GLU A 175 -10.93 11.06 -11.28
CA GLU A 175 -10.81 11.61 -9.92
C GLU A 175 -9.49 12.38 -9.77
N ALA A 176 -8.39 11.86 -10.31
CA ALA A 176 -7.12 12.56 -10.24
C ALA A 176 -7.14 13.93 -10.94
N LYS A 177 -7.72 14.02 -12.13
CA LYS A 177 -7.82 15.28 -12.89
C LYS A 177 -8.72 16.31 -12.20
N GLU A 178 -9.75 15.85 -11.51
CA GLU A 178 -10.74 16.72 -10.83
C GLU A 178 -10.26 17.17 -9.45
N MET A 179 -9.57 16.30 -8.71
CA MET A 179 -9.31 16.51 -7.29
C MET A 179 -7.85 16.85 -6.96
N THR A 180 -6.91 16.67 -7.89
CA THR A 180 -5.50 17.02 -7.61
C THR A 180 -5.35 18.54 -7.53
N PRO A 181 -4.82 19.08 -6.41
CA PRO A 181 -4.54 20.51 -6.31
C PRO A 181 -3.49 20.96 -7.35
N ALA A 182 -3.66 22.18 -7.87
CA ALA A 182 -2.72 22.75 -8.83
C ALA A 182 -1.27 22.75 -8.29
N GLY A 183 -0.32 22.33 -9.13
CA GLY A 183 1.09 22.23 -8.75
C GLY A 183 1.44 21.07 -7.82
N LYS A 184 0.51 20.15 -7.53
CA LYS A 184 0.78 18.90 -6.80
C LYS A 184 0.93 17.71 -7.74
N ARG A 185 1.53 16.62 -7.26
CA ARG A 185 1.73 15.41 -8.05
C ARG A 185 0.59 14.42 -7.83
N TYR A 186 0.27 13.65 -8.85
CA TYR A 186 -0.69 12.56 -8.72
C TYR A 186 -0.27 11.31 -9.48
N THR A 187 -0.83 10.18 -9.07
CA THR A 187 -0.85 8.92 -9.81
C THR A 187 -2.20 8.25 -9.57
N THR A 188 -2.44 7.08 -10.16
CA THR A 188 -3.68 6.33 -10.00
C THR A 188 -3.41 4.88 -9.66
N ASP A 189 -4.36 4.25 -8.98
CA ASP A 189 -4.29 2.81 -8.68
C ASP A 189 -4.13 1.97 -9.97
N GLU A 190 -4.81 2.34 -11.05
CA GLU A 190 -4.71 1.68 -12.36
C GLU A 190 -3.26 1.70 -12.87
N LEU A 191 -2.60 2.85 -12.82
CA LEU A 191 -1.21 3.01 -13.23
C LEU A 191 -0.26 2.23 -12.32
N LEU A 192 -0.47 2.26 -11.00
CA LEU A 192 0.38 1.54 -10.05
C LEU A 192 0.28 0.02 -10.19
N LEU A 193 -0.85 -0.50 -10.68
CA LEU A 193 -1.05 -1.93 -10.94
C LEU A 193 -0.41 -2.40 -12.25
N GLU A 194 -0.13 -1.50 -13.17
CA GLU A 194 0.57 -1.82 -14.41
C GLU A 194 2.07 -2.00 -14.16
N PRO A 195 2.74 -2.90 -14.91
CA PRO A 195 4.20 -2.99 -14.89
C PRO A 195 4.88 -1.65 -15.20
N GLY A 196 6.13 -1.48 -14.77
CA GLY A 196 6.95 -0.29 -15.04
C GLY A 196 7.40 0.42 -13.78
N LYS A 197 8.03 1.59 -13.97
CA LYS A 197 8.60 2.40 -12.89
C LYS A 197 7.57 3.35 -12.31
N LEU A 198 7.67 3.63 -11.00
CA LEU A 198 6.91 4.64 -10.29
C LEU A 198 7.13 6.05 -10.87
N SER A 199 8.37 6.44 -11.20
CA SER A 199 8.64 7.78 -11.76
C SER A 199 7.90 8.06 -13.07
N GLU A 200 7.68 7.02 -13.88
CA GLU A 200 6.96 7.10 -15.16
C GLU A 200 5.43 7.15 -14.97
N LYS A 201 4.95 6.91 -13.74
CA LYS A 201 3.52 6.85 -13.37
C LYS A 201 3.08 8.07 -12.57
N ILE A 202 3.97 9.03 -12.31
CA ILE A 202 3.68 10.24 -11.53
C ILE A 202 3.55 11.43 -12.47
N PHE A 203 2.44 12.14 -12.36
CA PHE A 203 2.07 13.29 -13.18
C PHE A 203 1.89 14.53 -12.33
N TRP A 204 1.84 15.69 -12.99
CA TRP A 204 1.54 16.97 -12.35
C TRP A 204 0.07 17.33 -12.53
N GLY A 205 -0.58 17.77 -11.45
CA GLY A 205 -1.88 18.42 -11.50
C GLY A 205 -1.81 19.63 -12.42
N LYS A 206 -2.82 19.77 -13.29
CA LYS A 206 -2.86 20.90 -14.24
C LYS A 206 -2.92 22.22 -13.47
N LEU A 207 -2.23 23.22 -14.03
CA LEU A 207 -2.31 24.62 -13.61
C LEU A 207 -3.69 25.20 -13.94
#